data_AF-A0A7C5Y325-F1
#
_entry.id   AF-A0A7C5Y325-F1
#
_cell.length_a   1.000
_cell.length_b   1.000
_cell.length_c   1.000
_cell.angle_alpha   90.00
_cell.angle_beta   90.00
_cell.angle_gamma   90.00
#
_symmetry.space_group_name_H-M   'P 1'
#
loop_
_entity.id
_entity.type
_entity.pdbx_description
1 polymer ?
#
loop_
_entity_poly.entity_id
_entity_poly.type
_entity_poly.pdbx_seq_one_letter_code
_entity_poly.pdbx_strand_id
1 'polypeptide(L)'
;NSPTSWQVDINSPYIAVLQFSDALSKPVDVAREDIRRYLKSGDVILAEVIAFDKLRSPLLSIKGKDLGRLENGTLITFSPVKVPRLIGRRGSMINMIKKELSCKIIMGRNGRIWISSTDPQIVNLVRKIISLVEEESHLPGLTDKVKSLIVKERGNIDR
;
A
#
# COMPACT_ATOMS: atom_id res chain seq x y z
N ASN A 1 -1.81 17.11 17.28
CA ASN A 1 -1.95 15.68 17.59
C ASN A 1 -2.86 15.50 18.79
N SER A 2 -3.91 14.68 18.63
CA SER A 2 -4.75 14.25 19.74
C SER A 2 -3.97 13.24 20.61
N PRO A 3 -4.15 13.23 21.95
CA PRO A 3 -3.52 12.22 22.81
C PRO A 3 -4.10 10.81 22.62
N THR A 4 -5.24 10.67 21.92
CA THR A 4 -5.98 9.41 21.80
C THR A 4 -6.16 8.90 20.37
N SER A 5 -5.64 9.63 19.38
CA SER A 5 -5.80 9.26 17.97
C SER A 5 -4.69 9.76 17.08
N TRP A 6 -4.51 9.07 15.95
CA TRP A 6 -3.64 9.49 14.88
C TRP A 6 -4.45 10.00 13.70
N GLN A 7 -4.00 11.11 13.13
CA GLN A 7 -4.43 11.54 11.81
C GLN A 7 -3.62 10.79 10.76
N VAL A 8 -4.29 10.25 9.74
CA VAL A 8 -3.69 9.41 8.72
C VAL A 8 -4.01 10.00 7.36
N ASP A 9 -2.98 10.30 6.59
CA ASP A 9 -3.13 10.61 5.17
C ASP A 9 -3.47 9.32 4.41
N ILE A 10 -4.66 9.28 3.84
CA ILE A 10 -5.15 8.17 3.02
C ILE A 10 -5.17 8.51 1.53
N ASN A 11 -4.47 9.54 1.07
CA ASN A 11 -4.47 10.01 -0.33
C ASN A 11 -5.89 10.28 -0.85
N SER A 12 -6.65 11.07 -0.09
CA SER A 12 -8.03 11.44 -0.39
C SER A 12 -8.28 12.90 -0.04
N PRO A 13 -9.42 13.49 -0.44
CA PRO A 13 -9.81 14.83 0.00
C PRO A 13 -9.99 14.96 1.52
N TYR A 14 -10.15 13.83 2.22
CA TYR A 14 -10.34 13.76 3.66
C TYR A 14 -9.12 13.17 4.36
N ILE A 15 -8.77 13.74 5.52
CA ILE A 15 -7.84 13.15 6.46
C ILE A 15 -8.60 12.14 7.32
N ALA A 16 -8.09 10.91 7.39
CA ALA A 16 -8.69 9.85 8.18
C ALA A 16 -8.18 9.88 9.62
N VAL A 17 -8.92 9.23 10.52
CA VAL A 17 -8.58 9.14 11.95
C VAL A 17 -8.51 7.67 12.35
N LEU A 18 -7.40 7.29 12.96
CA LEU A 18 -7.24 6.01 13.65
C LEU A 18 -7.33 6.27 15.16
N GLN A 19 -8.36 5.74 15.80
CA GLN A 19 -8.47 5.82 17.26
C GLN A 19 -7.52 4.82 17.90
N PHE A 20 -6.99 5.16 19.07
CA PHE A 20 -6.17 4.24 19.86
C PHE A 20 -6.91 2.92 20.15
N SER A 21 -8.21 3.02 20.47
CA SER A 21 -9.09 1.87 20.66
C SER A 21 -9.19 0.97 19.44
N ASP A 22 -9.03 1.50 18.22
CA ASP A 22 -9.12 0.74 16.96
C ASP A 22 -7.74 0.31 16.44
N ALA A 23 -6.68 0.67 17.16
CA ALA A 23 -5.30 0.25 16.89
C ALA A 23 -4.84 -0.94 17.72
N LEU A 24 -5.30 -1.05 18.98
CA LEU A 24 -4.88 -2.10 19.89
C LEU A 24 -6.03 -3.05 20.24
N SER A 25 -5.75 -4.35 20.19
CA SER A 25 -6.69 -5.40 20.61
C SER A 25 -6.84 -5.48 22.14
N LYS A 26 -5.93 -4.89 22.91
CA LYS A 26 -5.95 -4.90 24.38
C LYS A 26 -6.40 -3.54 24.93
N PRO A 27 -7.22 -3.50 25.98
CA PRO A 27 -7.50 -2.27 26.70
C PRO A 27 -6.20 -1.79 27.36
N VAL A 28 -5.69 -0.63 26.93
CA VAL A 28 -4.52 0.03 27.52
C VAL A 28 -5.00 1.34 28.14
N ASP A 29 -4.51 1.64 29.33
CA ASP A 29 -4.80 2.89 30.02
C ASP A 29 -4.12 4.05 29.29
N VAL A 30 -4.89 4.74 28.44
CA VAL A 30 -4.44 5.86 27.61
C VAL A 30 -3.95 7.05 28.45
N ALA A 31 -4.29 7.11 29.76
CA ALA A 31 -3.79 8.14 30.66
C ALA A 31 -2.34 7.90 31.10
N ARG A 32 -1.82 6.67 30.95
CA ARG A 32 -0.48 6.27 31.38
C ARG A 32 0.46 5.95 30.22
N GLU A 33 -0.06 5.75 29.01
CA GLU A 33 0.70 5.33 27.84
C GLU A 33 0.73 6.41 26.75
N ASP A 34 1.94 6.76 26.28
CA ASP A 34 2.11 7.62 25.11
C ASP A 34 1.86 6.82 23.83
N ILE A 35 0.75 7.11 23.15
CA ILE A 35 0.35 6.42 21.92
C ILE A 35 1.42 6.50 20.83
N ARG A 36 2.31 7.51 20.84
CA ARG A 36 3.41 7.65 19.86
C ARG A 36 4.43 6.52 19.90
N ARG A 37 4.42 5.69 20.95
CA ARG A 37 5.26 4.48 21.04
C ARG A 37 4.82 3.40 20.05
N TYR A 38 3.54 3.38 19.67
CA TYR A 38 2.97 2.38 18.76
C TYR A 38 3.08 2.80 17.29
N LEU A 39 2.71 4.05 16.98
CA LEU A 39 2.78 4.62 15.64
C LEU A 39 3.34 6.04 15.71
N LYS A 40 4.30 6.32 14.83
CA LYS A 40 4.98 7.60 14.70
C LYS A 40 4.66 8.27 13.36
N SER A 41 4.85 9.58 13.29
CA SER A 41 4.78 10.30 12.03
C SER A 41 5.79 9.74 11.03
N GLY A 42 5.33 9.44 9.82
CA GLY A 42 6.13 8.77 8.78
C GLY A 42 5.94 7.26 8.70
N ASP A 43 5.36 6.62 9.73
CA ASP A 43 5.01 5.21 9.66
C ASP A 43 3.93 4.97 8.59
N VAL A 44 4.07 3.87 7.87
CA VAL A 44 3.08 3.40 6.89
C VAL A 44 2.25 2.30 7.53
N ILE A 45 0.93 2.38 7.43
CA ILE A 45 0.01 1.38 7.97
C ILE A 45 -0.87 0.79 6.87
N LEU A 46 -1.16 -0.50 6.97
CA LEU A 46 -2.28 -1.13 6.30
C LEU A 46 -3.47 -1.12 7.23
N ALA A 47 -4.53 -0.42 6.83
CA ALA A 47 -5.73 -0.22 7.62
C ALA A 47 -6.99 -0.40 6.77
N GLU A 48 -8.11 -0.67 7.46
CA GLU A 48 -9.44 -0.73 6.87
C GLU A 48 -10.26 0.49 7.27
N VAL A 49 -11.13 0.97 6.38
CA VAL A 49 -12.11 2.01 6.70
C VAL A 49 -13.33 1.36 7.34
N ILE A 50 -13.57 1.62 8.62
CA ILE A 50 -14.66 1.00 9.39
C ILE A 50 -15.94 1.86 9.41
N ALA A 51 -15.82 3.17 9.24
CA ALA A 51 -16.97 4.07 9.14
C ALA A 51 -16.62 5.32 8.33
N PHE A 52 -17.52 5.72 7.45
CA PHE A 52 -17.42 6.98 6.72
C PHE A 52 -18.80 7.40 6.18
N ASP A 53 -19.24 8.60 6.53
CA ASP A 53 -20.54 9.16 6.16
C ASP A 53 -20.45 10.44 5.31
N LYS A 54 -19.24 10.81 4.84
CA LYS A 54 -18.91 12.06 4.12
C LYS A 54 -19.06 13.36 4.92
N LEU A 55 -19.71 13.33 6.08
CA LEU A 55 -19.85 14.49 6.97
C LEU A 55 -18.67 14.56 7.95
N ARG A 56 -18.04 13.42 8.24
CA ARG A 56 -16.93 13.28 9.17
C ARG A 56 -15.71 12.67 8.49
N SER A 57 -14.56 12.84 9.13
CA SER A 57 -13.34 12.12 8.75
C SER A 57 -13.58 10.60 8.74
N PRO A 58 -13.06 9.87 7.74
CA PRO A 58 -13.09 8.41 7.74
C PRO A 58 -12.43 7.84 8.99
N LEU A 59 -13.07 6.87 9.63
CA LEU A 59 -12.51 6.12 10.74
C LEU A 59 -11.80 4.87 10.25
N LEU A 60 -10.59 4.66 10.74
CA LEU A 60 -9.74 3.52 10.40
C LEU A 60 -9.66 2.52 11.54
N SER A 61 -9.42 1.27 11.18
CA SER A 61 -9.02 0.20 12.10
C SER A 61 -7.81 -0.53 11.53
N ILE A 62 -6.90 -0.93 12.42
CA ILE A 62 -5.83 -1.89 12.11
C ILE A 62 -6.03 -3.22 12.88
N LYS A 63 -7.21 -3.42 13.46
CA LYS A 63 -7.63 -4.69 14.07
C LYS A 63 -8.11 -5.63 12.98
N GLY A 64 -7.18 -6.40 12.43
CA GLY A 64 -7.52 -7.37 11.42
C GLY A 64 -6.35 -8.27 11.08
N LYS A 65 -6.65 -9.35 10.38
CA LYS A 65 -5.62 -10.22 9.84
C LYS A 65 -4.81 -9.43 8.80
N ASP A 66 -3.49 -9.47 8.92
CA ASP A 66 -2.53 -8.79 8.05
C ASP A 66 -2.58 -7.25 8.08
N LEU A 67 -3.42 -6.63 8.92
CA LEU A 67 -3.44 -5.19 9.16
C LEU A 67 -2.38 -4.77 10.19
N GLY A 68 -1.97 -3.51 10.16
CA GLY A 68 -1.00 -2.95 11.09
C GLY A 68 0.10 -2.12 10.43
N ARG A 69 1.18 -1.88 11.16
CA ARG A 69 2.35 -1.16 10.63
C ARG A 69 3.07 -2.01 9.60
N LEU A 70 3.40 -1.40 8.47
CA LEU A 70 4.23 -2.00 7.42
C LEU A 70 5.68 -1.57 7.63
N GLU A 71 6.58 -2.55 7.72
CA GLU A 71 8.01 -2.33 7.95
C GLU A 71 8.85 -2.85 6.79
N ASN A 72 10.01 -2.23 6.54
CA ASN A 72 10.98 -2.69 5.54
C ASN A 72 10.39 -2.81 4.12
N GLY A 73 9.88 -1.70 3.62
CA GLY A 73 9.40 -1.59 2.24
C GLY A 73 9.36 -0.15 1.75
N THR A 74 9.05 0.00 0.47
CA THR A 74 8.94 1.29 -0.22
C THR A 74 7.48 1.58 -0.51
N LEU A 75 7.02 2.77 -0.13
CA LEU A 75 5.71 3.28 -0.51
C LEU A 75 5.85 4.07 -1.81
N ILE A 76 5.03 3.73 -2.79
CA ILE A 76 4.88 4.50 -4.02
C ILE A 76 3.44 4.96 -4.19
N THR A 77 3.26 6.00 -4.98
CA THR A 77 1.94 6.56 -5.31
C THR A 77 1.59 6.19 -6.73
N PHE A 78 0.31 5.88 -6.94
CA PHE A 78 -0.27 5.51 -8.21
C PHE A 78 -1.68 6.10 -8.29
N SER A 79 -2.13 6.42 -9.49
CA SER A 79 -3.46 7.00 -9.68
C SER A 79 -4.56 6.03 -9.19
N PRO A 80 -5.40 6.43 -8.22
CA PRO A 80 -6.44 5.56 -7.68
C PRO A 80 -7.40 5.02 -8.74
N VAL A 81 -7.69 5.82 -9.77
CA VAL A 81 -8.60 5.44 -10.86
C VAL A 81 -8.03 4.32 -11.74
N LYS A 82 -6.70 4.16 -11.77
CA LYS A 82 -6.02 3.12 -12.55
C LYS A 82 -5.75 1.86 -11.73
N VAL A 83 -6.02 1.85 -10.42
CA VAL A 83 -5.76 0.69 -9.53
C VAL A 83 -6.38 -0.62 -10.07
N PRO A 84 -7.64 -0.65 -10.54
CA PRO A 84 -8.22 -1.87 -11.12
C PRO A 84 -7.43 -2.41 -12.32
N ARG A 85 -6.82 -1.52 -13.12
CA ARG A 85 -6.03 -1.90 -14.30
C ARG A 85 -4.75 -2.63 -13.93
N LEU A 86 -4.06 -2.16 -12.88
CA LEU A 86 -2.83 -2.78 -12.35
C LEU A 86 -3.10 -4.11 -11.64
N ILE A 87 -4.24 -4.23 -10.95
CA ILE A 87 -4.70 -5.52 -10.40
C ILE A 87 -4.89 -6.52 -11.56
N GLY A 88 -5.54 -6.07 -12.64
CA GLY A 88 -5.91 -6.92 -13.77
C GLY A 88 -7.10 -7.82 -13.45
N ARG A 89 -7.59 -8.56 -14.45
CA ARG A 89 -8.76 -9.43 -14.31
C ARG A 89 -8.47 -10.51 -13.26
N ARG A 90 -9.26 -10.55 -12.18
CA ARG A 90 -9.07 -11.47 -11.03
C ARG A 90 -7.65 -11.40 -10.41
N GLY A 91 -7.00 -10.24 -10.48
CA GLY A 91 -5.65 -10.09 -9.93
C GLY A 91 -4.54 -10.67 -10.80
N SER A 92 -4.81 -11.00 -12.07
CA SER A 92 -3.84 -11.70 -12.92
C SER A 92 -2.52 -10.94 -13.09
N MET A 93 -2.58 -9.62 -13.31
CA MET A 93 -1.39 -8.81 -13.57
C MET A 93 -0.56 -8.64 -12.31
N ILE A 94 -1.17 -8.26 -11.19
CA ILE A 94 -0.42 -8.07 -9.94
C ILE A 94 0.17 -9.39 -9.42
N ASN A 95 -0.56 -10.50 -9.52
CA ASN A 95 -0.08 -11.80 -9.09
C ASN A 95 1.07 -12.30 -9.97
N MET A 96 1.04 -12.00 -11.28
CA MET A 96 2.17 -12.25 -12.17
C MET A 96 3.41 -11.48 -11.72
N ILE A 97 3.29 -10.16 -11.49
CA ILE A 97 4.42 -9.33 -11.05
C ILE A 97 5.02 -9.87 -9.74
N LYS A 98 4.17 -10.16 -8.74
CA LYS A 98 4.59 -10.74 -7.46
C LYS A 98 5.35 -12.06 -7.63
N LYS A 99 4.83 -12.95 -8.47
CA LYS A 99 5.39 -14.29 -8.71
C LYS A 99 6.71 -14.21 -9.47
N GLU A 100 6.76 -13.45 -10.55
CA GLU A 100 7.94 -13.35 -11.39
C GLU A 100 9.08 -12.63 -10.65
N LEU A 101 8.77 -11.60 -9.87
CA LEU A 101 9.79 -10.80 -9.18
C LEU A 101 10.02 -11.22 -7.72
N SER A 102 9.40 -12.30 -7.25
CA SER A 102 9.52 -12.82 -5.87
C SER A 102 9.42 -11.74 -4.79
N CYS A 103 8.48 -10.79 -4.95
CA CYS A 103 8.32 -9.65 -4.05
C CYS A 103 6.92 -9.58 -3.42
N LYS A 104 6.82 -8.92 -2.26
CA LYS A 104 5.55 -8.61 -1.62
C LYS A 104 5.06 -7.26 -2.13
N ILE A 105 3.83 -7.24 -2.64
CA ILE A 105 3.16 -6.00 -3.06
C ILE A 105 1.79 -5.93 -2.38
N ILE A 106 1.53 -4.84 -1.68
CA ILE A 106 0.24 -4.53 -1.07
C ILE A 106 -0.29 -3.29 -1.77
N MET A 107 -1.51 -3.36 -2.29
CA MET A 107 -2.13 -2.24 -3.01
C MET A 107 -3.35 -1.74 -2.25
N GLY A 108 -3.28 -0.49 -1.80
CA GLY A 108 -4.42 0.24 -1.29
C GLY A 108 -5.34 0.71 -2.42
N ARG A 109 -6.65 0.70 -2.16
CA ARG A 109 -7.64 1.26 -3.11
C ARG A 109 -7.46 2.76 -3.35
N ASN A 110 -6.76 3.44 -2.45
CA ASN A 110 -6.38 4.84 -2.53
C ASN A 110 -5.13 5.10 -3.39
N GLY A 111 -4.64 4.11 -4.14
CA GLY A 111 -3.48 4.27 -5.00
C GLY A 111 -2.13 4.34 -4.26
N ARG A 112 -2.10 4.08 -2.96
CA ARG A 112 -0.85 3.85 -2.22
C ARG A 112 -0.45 2.37 -2.40
N ILE A 113 0.75 2.14 -2.90
CA ILE A 113 1.27 0.79 -3.14
C ILE A 113 2.53 0.61 -2.32
N TRP A 114 2.53 -0.41 -1.47
CA TRP A 114 3.68 -0.78 -0.66
C TRP A 114 4.37 -2.01 -1.26
N ILE A 115 5.69 -1.92 -1.41
CA ILE A 115 6.53 -2.95 -2.03
C ILE A 115 7.61 -3.35 -1.04
N SER A 116 7.79 -4.65 -0.81
CA SER A 116 8.88 -5.19 -0.02
C SER A 116 9.56 -6.34 -0.75
N SER A 117 10.87 -6.24 -0.86
CA SER A 117 11.77 -7.22 -1.45
C SER A 117 13.10 -7.13 -0.73
N THR A 118 13.83 -8.24 -0.68
CA THR A 118 15.21 -8.27 -0.17
C THR A 118 16.20 -7.65 -1.15
N ASP A 119 15.85 -7.59 -2.44
CA ASP A 119 16.69 -7.01 -3.50
C ASP A 119 16.18 -5.60 -3.91
N PRO A 120 16.99 -4.54 -3.71
CA PRO A 120 16.67 -3.19 -4.16
C PRO A 120 16.45 -3.06 -5.68
N GLN A 121 17.11 -3.86 -6.51
CA GLN A 121 16.93 -3.83 -7.97
C GLN A 121 15.52 -4.28 -8.36
N ILE A 122 14.99 -5.28 -7.66
CA ILE A 122 13.60 -5.72 -7.82
C ILE A 122 12.62 -4.60 -7.43
N VAL A 123 12.86 -3.88 -6.33
CA VAL A 123 12.01 -2.75 -5.93
C VAL A 123 11.98 -1.68 -7.03
N ASN A 124 13.14 -1.35 -7.60
CA ASN A 124 13.26 -0.40 -8.71
C ASN A 124 12.54 -0.88 -9.97
N LEU A 125 12.64 -2.17 -10.30
CA LEU A 125 11.94 -2.76 -11.45
C LEU A 125 10.42 -2.72 -11.26
N VAL A 126 9.91 -3.06 -10.06
CA VAL A 126 8.48 -2.95 -9.75
C VAL A 126 8.01 -1.49 -9.89
N ARG A 127 8.78 -0.52 -9.39
CA ARG A 127 8.47 0.91 -9.55
C ARG A 127 8.39 1.32 -11.03
N LYS A 128 9.33 0.86 -11.86
CA LYS A 128 9.35 1.09 -13.31
C LYS A 128 8.11 0.49 -14.00
N ILE A 129 7.75 -0.74 -13.65
CA ILE A 129 6.56 -1.42 -14.18
C ILE A 129 5.29 -0.65 -13.80
N ILE A 130 5.18 -0.18 -12.56
CA ILE A 130 4.00 0.54 -12.11
C ILE A 130 3.86 1.89 -12.82
N SER A 131 4.96 2.63 -13.04
CA SER A 131 4.97 3.85 -13.87
C SER A 131 4.51 3.56 -15.30
N LEU A 132 5.04 2.50 -15.92
CA LEU A 132 4.63 2.08 -17.26
C LEU A 132 3.13 1.77 -17.34
N VAL A 133 2.62 1.02 -16.36
CA VAL A 133 1.18 0.69 -16.30
C VAL A 133 0.34 1.94 -16.07
N GLU A 134 0.85 2.92 -15.33
CA GLU A 134 0.17 4.20 -15.12
C GLU A 134 0.03 4.96 -16.43
N GLU A 135 1.13 5.11 -17.18
CA GLU A 135 1.18 5.87 -18.42
C GLU A 135 0.36 5.19 -19.53
N GLU A 136 0.46 3.87 -19.63
CA GLU A 136 -0.08 3.09 -20.75
C GLU A 136 -1.37 2.32 -20.41
N SER A 137 -2.06 2.68 -19.33
CA SER A 137 -3.26 1.97 -18.86
C SER A 137 -4.36 1.81 -19.91
N HIS A 138 -4.40 2.73 -20.88
CA HIS A 138 -5.36 2.82 -21.98
C HIS A 138 -5.01 1.94 -23.19
N LEU A 139 -3.77 1.43 -23.27
CA LEU A 139 -3.31 0.64 -24.41
C LEU A 139 -3.69 -0.84 -24.28
N PRO A 140 -4.06 -1.50 -25.39
CA PRO A 140 -4.19 -2.95 -25.44
C PRO A 140 -2.81 -3.63 -25.34
N GLY A 141 -2.78 -4.91 -24.94
CA GLY A 141 -1.53 -5.68 -24.91
C GLY A 141 -0.53 -5.33 -23.78
N LEU A 142 -0.88 -4.42 -22.87
CA LEU A 142 0.01 -4.00 -21.76
C LEU A 142 0.53 -5.18 -20.92
N THR A 143 -0.28 -6.23 -20.75
CA THR A 143 0.11 -7.42 -19.98
C THR A 143 1.32 -8.11 -20.59
N ASP A 144 1.33 -8.29 -21.91
CA ASP A 144 2.44 -8.92 -22.62
C ASP A 144 3.67 -8.03 -22.61
N LYS A 145 3.47 -6.70 -22.75
CA LYS A 145 4.55 -5.71 -22.63
C LYS A 145 5.23 -5.75 -21.26
N VAL A 146 4.45 -5.80 -20.18
CA VAL A 146 4.97 -5.93 -18.81
C VAL A 146 5.74 -7.25 -18.64
N LYS A 147 5.21 -8.35 -19.18
CA LYS A 147 5.89 -9.64 -19.12
C LYS A 147 7.23 -9.62 -19.85
N SER A 148 7.27 -9.07 -21.07
CA SER A 148 8.53 -8.91 -21.82
C SER A 148 9.54 -8.01 -21.10
N LEU A 149 9.08 -6.94 -20.45
CA LEU A 149 9.95 -6.07 -19.65
C LEU A 149 10.56 -6.82 -18.46
N ILE A 150 9.75 -7.61 -17.73
CA ILE A 150 10.23 -8.41 -16.59
C ILE A 150 11.31 -9.39 -17.03
N VAL A 151 11.06 -10.15 -18.10
CA VAL A 151 12.03 -11.14 -18.61
C VAL A 151 13.35 -10.48 -19.02
N LYS A 152 13.27 -9.34 -19.73
CA LYS A 152 14.45 -8.59 -20.17
C LYS A 152 15.28 -8.08 -19.00
N GLU A 153 14.65 -7.43 -18.02
CA GLU A 153 15.36 -6.79 -16.90
C GLU A 153 15.90 -7.83 -15.91
N ARG A 154 15.14 -8.91 -15.68
CA ARG A 154 15.62 -10.01 -14.83
C ARG A 154 16.89 -10.66 -15.40
N GLY A 155 16.93 -10.89 -16.71
CA GLY A 155 18.14 -11.39 -17.38
C GLY A 155 19.35 -10.44 -17.31
N ASN A 156 19.15 -9.16 -16.97
CA ASN A 156 20.25 -8.22 -16.70
C ASN A 156 20.67 -8.20 -15.22
N ILE A 157 19.74 -8.49 -14.29
CA ILE A 157 20.02 -8.55 -12.85
C ILE A 157 20.76 -9.84 -12.48
N ASP A 158 20.44 -10.94 -13.16
CA ASP A 158 21.08 -12.25 -12.94
C ASP A 158 22.46 -12.39 -13.62
N ARG A 159 22.94 -11.36 -14.35
CA ARG A 159 24.24 -11.30 -15.03
C ARG A 159 25.25 -10.49 -14.23
#